data_AF-A0A2T6AV15-F1
#
_entry.id   AF-A0A2T6AV15-F1
#
_cell.length_a   1.000
_cell.length_b   1.000
_cell.length_c   1.000
_cell.angle_alpha   90.00
_cell.angle_beta   90.00
_cell.angle_gamma   90.00
#
_symmetry.space_group_name_H-M   'P 1'
#
loop_
_entity.id
_entity.type
_entity.pdbx_description
1 polymer ?
#
loop_
_entity_poly.entity_id
_entity_poly.type
_entity_poly.pdbx_seq_one_letter_code
_entity_poly.pdbx_strand_id
1 'polypeptide(L)'
;MTDLTIRAGVVRPGLAPEARLQARAADLESAFLSEMLGFSGLLATESAFGGGAGEAQFASFLRDEYARKLVARGGLRLGQAFVDAMRRGVDNGE
;
A
#
# COMPACT_ATOMS: atom_id res chain seq x y z
N MET A 1 -17.51 1.43 22.01
CA MET A 1 -16.98 2.57 21.22
C MET A 1 -15.47 2.50 21.36
N THR A 2 -14.85 1.55 20.66
CA THR A 2 -13.45 1.22 20.90
C THR A 2 -12.79 0.79 19.61
N ASP A 3 -11.79 1.61 19.27
CA ASP A 3 -10.57 1.31 18.54
C ASP A 3 -10.66 1.10 17.03
N LEU A 4 -10.67 2.24 16.33
CA LEU A 4 -10.25 2.37 14.93
C LEU A 4 -8.71 2.44 14.88
N THR A 5 -8.02 1.37 15.30
CA THR A 5 -6.56 1.33 15.16
C THR A 5 -6.22 1.10 13.69
N ILE A 6 -5.67 2.16 13.08
CA ILE A 6 -4.86 2.19 11.87
C ILE A 6 -4.39 0.80 11.43
N ARG A 7 -4.76 0.38 10.21
CA ARG A 7 -4.14 -0.75 9.50
C ARG A 7 -2.66 -0.41 9.19
N ALA A 8 -1.82 -0.39 10.21
CA ALA A 8 -0.39 -0.54 10.04
C ALA A 8 -0.17 -1.98 9.58
N GLY A 9 0.53 -2.18 8.46
CA GLY A 9 0.74 -3.51 7.87
C GLY A 9 1.18 -4.52 8.92
N VAL A 10 0.76 -5.78 8.75
CA VAL A 10 1.09 -6.89 9.66
C VAL A 10 2.61 -6.92 9.89
N VAL A 11 3.08 -6.48 11.07
CA VAL A 11 4.44 -6.81 11.51
C VAL A 11 4.42 -8.33 11.62
N ARG A 12 5.19 -9.04 10.80
CA ARG A 12 5.35 -10.49 10.98
C ARG A 12 6.44 -10.70 12.05
N PRO A 13 6.09 -11.05 13.30
CA PRO A 13 7.09 -11.31 14.33
C PRO A 13 7.95 -12.51 13.90
N GLY A 14 9.25 -12.45 14.19
CA GLY A 14 10.20 -13.54 13.88
C GLY A 14 10.95 -13.44 12.55
N LEU A 15 10.69 -12.42 11.72
CA LEU A 15 11.50 -12.19 10.51
C LEU A 15 12.85 -11.53 10.83
N ALA A 16 13.88 -11.86 10.07
CA ALA A 16 15.16 -11.14 10.08
C ALA A 16 14.95 -9.62 9.80
N PRO A 17 15.79 -8.72 10.35
CA PRO A 17 15.62 -7.27 10.19
C PRO A 17 15.45 -6.82 8.74
N GLU A 18 16.26 -7.36 7.82
CA GLU A 18 16.17 -7.03 6.40
C GLU A 18 14.82 -7.46 5.79
N ALA A 19 14.37 -8.68 6.10
CA ALA A 19 13.07 -9.17 5.63
C ALA A 19 11.90 -8.31 6.17
N ARG A 20 12.02 -7.77 7.39
CA ARG A 20 11.03 -6.80 7.91
C ARG A 20 11.08 -5.49 7.14
N LEU A 21 12.25 -4.95 6.86
CA LEU A 21 12.41 -3.71 6.09
C LEU A 21 11.82 -3.86 4.68
N GLN A 22 12.10 -4.97 4.01
CA GLN A 22 11.56 -5.30 2.69
C GLN A 22 10.03 -5.44 2.71
N ALA A 23 9.47 -6.07 3.76
CA ALA A 23 8.03 -6.14 3.94
C ALA A 23 7.41 -4.73 4.11
N ARG A 24 8.07 -3.83 4.84
CA ARG A 24 7.62 -2.44 5.00
C ARG A 24 7.73 -1.62 3.73
N ALA A 25 8.76 -1.83 2.94
CA ALA A 25 8.88 -1.22 1.62
C ALA A 25 7.71 -1.63 0.71
N ALA A 26 7.36 -2.92 0.69
CA ALA A 26 6.23 -3.44 -0.07
C ALA A 26 4.88 -2.91 0.44
N ASP A 27 4.69 -2.80 1.76
CA ASP A 27 3.50 -2.21 2.36
C ASP A 27 3.33 -0.74 1.94
N LEU A 28 4.41 0.04 1.99
CA LEU A 28 4.41 1.45 1.62
C LEU A 28 4.05 1.64 0.14
N GLU A 29 4.64 0.84 -0.74
CA GLU A 29 4.33 0.89 -2.17
C GLU A 29 2.88 0.47 -2.47
N SER A 30 2.36 -0.52 -1.74
CA SER A 30 0.96 -0.95 -1.86
C SER A 30 0.00 0.17 -1.44
N ALA A 31 0.29 0.88 -0.35
CA ALA A 31 -0.52 2.01 0.09
C ALA A 31 -0.52 3.14 -0.95
N PHE A 32 0.66 3.48 -1.49
CA PHE A 32 0.77 4.47 -2.55
C PHE A 32 -0.06 4.10 -3.79
N LEU A 33 0.08 2.85 -4.26
CA LEU A 33 -0.68 2.38 -5.42
C LEU A 33 -2.19 2.38 -5.16
N SER A 34 -2.66 2.01 -3.96
CA SER A 34 -4.10 2.05 -3.62
C SER A 34 -4.71 3.44 -3.77
N GLU A 35 -3.96 4.47 -3.34
CA GLU A 35 -4.35 5.87 -3.51
C GLU A 35 -4.32 6.30 -4.98
N MET A 36 -3.27 5.97 -5.72
CA MET A 36 -3.17 6.29 -7.16
C MET A 36 -4.28 5.63 -7.98
N LEU A 37 -4.65 4.39 -7.64
CA LEU A 37 -5.79 3.72 -8.25
C LEU A 37 -7.09 4.47 -7.96
N GLY A 38 -7.26 4.99 -6.74
CA GLY A 38 -8.39 5.86 -6.40
C GLY A 38 -8.44 7.13 -7.25
N PHE A 39 -7.32 7.84 -7.38
CA PHE A 39 -7.24 9.05 -8.21
C PHE A 39 -7.44 8.79 -9.71
N SER A 40 -7.09 7.61 -10.20
CA SER A 40 -7.29 7.24 -11.61
C SER A 40 -8.76 7.06 -12.00
N GLY A 41 -9.69 7.07 -11.02
CA GLY A 41 -11.10 6.74 -11.24
C GLY A 41 -11.35 5.23 -11.40
N LEU A 42 -10.35 4.38 -11.12
CA LEU A 42 -10.55 2.94 -11.09
C LEU A 42 -11.58 2.60 -9.99
N LEU A 43 -12.63 1.86 -10.36
CA LEU A 43 -13.76 1.51 -9.48
C LEU A 43 -14.61 2.72 -9.05
N ALA A 44 -14.67 3.77 -9.88
CA ALA A 44 -15.62 4.86 -9.68
C ALA A 44 -17.07 4.34 -9.81
N THR A 45 -17.89 4.68 -8.81
CA THR A 45 -19.24 4.13 -8.60
C THR A 45 -20.33 4.73 -9.51
N GLU A 46 -19.94 5.48 -10.53
CA GLU A 46 -20.79 6.48 -11.21
C GLU A 46 -21.56 5.90 -12.42
N SER A 47 -21.73 4.59 -12.48
CA SER A 47 -22.45 3.92 -13.57
C SER A 47 -23.95 3.77 -13.24
N ALA A 48 -24.81 3.93 -14.25
CA ALA A 48 -26.25 3.70 -14.15
C ALA A 48 -26.63 2.27 -13.74
N PHE A 49 -25.69 1.31 -13.81
CA PHE A 49 -25.84 -0.08 -13.38
C PHE A 49 -24.94 -0.45 -12.17
N GLY A 50 -24.31 0.54 -11.51
CA GLY A 50 -23.42 0.33 -10.37
C GLY A 50 -24.15 0.08 -9.04
N GLY A 51 -23.41 -0.37 -8.03
CA GLY A 51 -23.91 -0.64 -6.67
C GLY A 51 -24.13 0.62 -5.80
N GLY A 52 -23.99 1.81 -6.38
CA GLY A 52 -24.29 3.09 -5.74
C GLY A 52 -23.51 3.33 -4.43
N ALA A 53 -24.11 4.07 -3.50
CA ALA A 53 -23.45 4.44 -2.25
C ALA A 53 -22.93 3.23 -1.43
N GLY A 54 -23.56 2.06 -1.56
CA GLY A 54 -23.11 0.83 -0.90
C GLY A 54 -21.77 0.34 -1.44
N GLU A 55 -21.60 0.26 -2.76
CA GLU A 55 -20.34 -0.15 -3.40
C GLU A 55 -19.21 0.83 -3.09
N ALA A 56 -19.48 2.13 -3.07
CA ALA A 56 -18.50 3.18 -2.78
C ALA A 56 -17.77 2.97 -1.44
N GLN A 57 -18.47 2.43 -0.42
CA GLN A 57 -17.88 2.16 0.90
C GLN A 57 -16.86 1.00 0.87
N PHE A 58 -16.94 0.09 -0.10
CA PHE A 58 -16.06 -1.07 -0.22
C PHE A 58 -14.99 -0.92 -1.31
N ALA A 59 -15.07 0.11 -2.15
CA ALA A 59 -14.14 0.35 -3.26
C ALA A 59 -12.68 0.44 -2.79
N SER A 60 -12.41 0.99 -1.60
CA SER A 60 -11.06 1.06 -1.02
C SER A 60 -10.44 -0.32 -0.77
N PHE A 61 -11.22 -1.29 -0.27
CA PHE A 61 -10.71 -2.64 -0.02
C PHE A 61 -10.30 -3.35 -1.31
N LEU A 62 -11.06 -3.13 -2.38
CA LEU A 62 -10.72 -3.72 -3.67
C LEU A 62 -9.47 -3.06 -4.26
N ARG A 63 -9.33 -1.73 -4.14
CA ARG A 63 -8.10 -1.01 -4.53
C ARG A 63 -6.89 -1.50 -3.74
N ASP A 64 -7.01 -1.71 -2.43
CA ASP A 64 -5.94 -2.27 -1.59
C ASP A 64 -5.49 -3.65 -2.10
N GLU A 65 -6.43 -4.53 -2.45
CA GLU A 65 -6.12 -5.86 -2.97
C GLU A 65 -5.45 -5.81 -4.35
N TYR A 66 -5.92 -4.94 -5.24
CA TYR A 66 -5.25 -4.72 -6.52
C TYR A 66 -3.83 -4.20 -6.33
N ALA A 67 -3.64 -3.21 -5.46
CA ALA A 67 -2.32 -2.64 -5.16
C ALA A 67 -1.35 -3.71 -4.62
N ARG A 68 -1.77 -4.53 -3.65
CA ARG A 68 -0.96 -5.65 -3.15
C ARG A 68 -0.57 -6.64 -4.24
N LYS A 69 -1.50 -6.99 -5.13
CA LYS A 69 -1.24 -7.88 -6.27
C LYS A 69 -0.27 -7.28 -7.29
N LEU A 70 -0.33 -5.96 -7.50
CA LEU A 70 0.61 -5.25 -8.37
C LEU A 70 2.02 -5.28 -7.79
N VAL A 71 2.17 -4.96 -6.49
CA VAL A 71 3.47 -5.02 -5.80
C VAL A 71 4.04 -6.44 -5.79
N ALA A 72 3.21 -7.46 -5.52
CA ALA A 72 3.63 -8.86 -5.55
C ALA A 72 4.11 -9.33 -6.93
N ARG A 73 3.70 -8.64 -8.01
CA ARG A 73 4.14 -8.90 -9.39
C ARG A 73 5.30 -8.02 -9.86
N GLY A 74 5.92 -7.25 -8.96
CA GLY A 74 7.08 -6.42 -9.23
C GLY A 74 6.85 -4.92 -9.06
N GLY A 75 5.58 -4.48 -9.04
CA GLY A 75 5.21 -3.09 -8.75
C GLY A 75 5.93 -2.04 -9.60
N LEU A 76 6.10 -0.86 -9.02
CA LEU A 76 6.89 0.27 -9.49
C LEU A 76 8.28 0.33 -8.84
N ARG A 77 8.53 -0.48 -7.80
CA ARG A 77 9.77 -0.50 -6.99
C ARG A 77 10.03 0.78 -6.20
N LEU A 78 8.99 1.57 -5.93
CA LEU A 78 9.10 2.80 -5.13
C LEU A 78 9.52 2.49 -3.69
N GLY A 79 9.00 1.41 -3.09
CA GLY A 79 9.37 1.03 -1.73
C GLY A 79 10.87 0.80 -1.57
N GLN A 80 11.47 0.10 -2.54
CA GLN A 80 12.91 -0.14 -2.56
C GLN A 80 13.70 1.15 -2.77
N ALA A 81 13.25 2.03 -3.67
CA ALA A 81 13.90 3.32 -3.91
C ALA A 81 13.95 4.19 -2.64
N PHE A 82 12.90 4.17 -1.81
CA PHE A 82 12.89 4.85 -0.51
C PHE A 82 13.87 4.23 0.48
N VAL A 83 13.90 2.90 0.58
CA VAL A 83 14.88 2.20 1.44
C VAL A 83 16.31 2.54 1.05
N ASP A 84 16.63 2.52 -0.25
CA ASP A 84 17.97 2.83 -0.74
C ASP A 84 18.33 4.31 -0.50
N ALA A 85 17.36 5.22 -0.62
CA ALA A 85 17.57 6.63 -0.31
C ALA A 85 17.85 6.87 1.19
N MET A 86 17.12 6.20 2.08
CA MET A 86 17.35 6.28 3.51
C MET A 86 18.73 5.73 3.90
N ARG A 87 19.16 4.62 3.30
CA ARG A 87 20.50 4.05 3.52
C ARG A 87 21.60 5.04 3.13
N ARG A 88 21.53 5.59 1.91
CA ARG A 88 22.49 6.62 1.45
C ARG A 88 22.51 7.84 2.38
N GLY A 89 21.35 8.25 2.90
CA GLY A 89 21.27 9.37 3.85
C GLY A 89 21.96 9.09 5.18
N VAL A 90 21.90 7.85 5.67
CA VAL A 90 22.63 7.42 6.88
C VAL A 90 24.14 7.40 6.62
N ASP A 91 24.58 6.89 5.46
CA ASP A 91 26.00 6.78 5.12
C ASP A 91 26.68 8.15 4.89
N ASN A 92 25.93 9.17 4.45
CA ASN A 92 26.45 10.52 4.20
C ASN A 92 26.48 11.43 5.45
N GLY A 93 26.06 10.92 6.61
CA GLY A 93 26.01 11.64 7.89
C GLY A 93 27.23 11.47 8.79
N GLU A 94 28.27 10.77 8.32
CA GLU A 94 29.62 10.71 8.91
C GLU A 94 30.56 11.71 8.22
#